data_AF-A0A7V9JFI0-F1
#
_entry.id   AF-A0A7V9JFI0-F1
#
_cell.length_a   1.000
_cell.length_b   1.000
_cell.length_c   1.000
_cell.angle_alpha   90.00
_cell.angle_beta   90.00
_cell.angle_gamma   90.00
#
_symmetry.space_group_name_H-M   'P 1'
#
loop_
_entity.id
_entity.type
_entity.pdbx_description
1 polymer ?
#
loop_
_entity_poly.entity_id
_entity_poly.type
_entity_poly.pdbx_seq_one_letter_code
_entity_poly.pdbx_strand_id
1 'polypeptide(L)'
;IHQFVTIGTYAFVGGGSRVNQDIPPYVKAVGNPMELYGLNSIGLTRAGFNGETVAALKRAYRLFFNSDLNLSQALERARSDLPAYPEVEQFLAFVESSERGVPA
;
A
#
# COMPACT_ATOMS: atom_id res chain seq x y z
N ILE A 1 -6.36 -13.39 10.23
CA ILE A 1 -5.03 -13.11 9.61
C ILE A 1 -4.26 -14.43 9.60
N HIS A 2 -3.67 -14.80 8.47
CA HIS A 2 -2.86 -16.02 8.33
C HIS A 2 -1.44 -15.81 8.87
N GLN A 3 -0.74 -16.88 9.26
CA GLN A 3 0.64 -16.75 9.74
C GLN A 3 1.57 -16.15 8.68
N PHE A 4 2.60 -15.43 9.17
CA PHE A 4 3.65 -14.75 8.38
C PHE A 4 3.18 -13.55 7.54
N VAL A 5 1.91 -13.15 7.65
CA VAL A 5 1.42 -11.92 7.03
C VAL A 5 1.85 -10.70 7.83
N THR A 6 2.38 -9.71 7.13
CA THR A 6 2.67 -8.38 7.67
C THR A 6 1.56 -7.39 7.31
N ILE A 7 1.11 -6.61 8.30
CA ILE A 7 0.18 -5.50 8.09
C ILE A 7 0.95 -4.20 8.23
N GLY A 8 1.03 -3.44 7.14
CA GLY A 8 1.75 -2.17 7.08
C GLY A 8 1.13 -1.08 7.96
N THR A 9 1.94 -0.09 8.32
CA THR A 9 1.51 1.05 9.14
C THR A 9 0.33 1.77 8.50
N TYR A 10 -0.62 2.25 9.30
CA TYR A 10 -1.85 2.93 8.83
C TYR A 10 -2.69 2.15 7.81
N ALA A 11 -2.40 0.87 7.57
CA ALA A 11 -3.30 0.01 6.82
C ALA A 11 -4.61 -0.15 7.57
N PHE A 12 -5.69 -0.33 6.82
CA PHE A 12 -7.01 -0.60 7.36
C PHE A 12 -7.49 -1.95 6.86
N VAL A 13 -7.82 -2.85 7.77
CA VAL A 13 -8.44 -4.14 7.43
C VAL A 13 -9.90 -4.12 7.87
N GLY A 14 -10.82 -4.31 6.93
CA GLY A 14 -12.25 -4.36 7.22
C GLY A 14 -12.62 -5.54 8.10
N GLY A 15 -13.64 -5.38 8.95
CA GLY A 15 -14.15 -6.47 9.78
C GLY A 15 -14.60 -7.68 8.95
N GLY A 16 -14.36 -8.89 9.45
CA GLY A 16 -14.70 -10.14 8.76
C GLY A 16 -13.77 -10.53 7.59
N SER A 17 -12.71 -9.77 7.34
CA SER A 17 -11.79 -10.04 6.23
C SER A 17 -10.84 -11.21 6.51
N ARG A 18 -10.55 -12.01 5.47
CA ARG A 18 -9.55 -13.09 5.52
C ARG A 18 -8.24 -12.62 4.89
N VAL A 19 -7.30 -12.21 5.73
CA VAL A 19 -5.97 -11.74 5.29
C VAL A 19 -5.01 -12.91 5.11
N ASN A 20 -4.63 -13.22 3.87
CA ASN A 20 -3.72 -14.30 3.47
C ASN A 20 -2.41 -13.84 2.79
N GLN A 21 -2.32 -12.54 2.46
CA GLN A 21 -1.19 -11.84 1.85
C GLN A 21 -0.85 -10.57 2.64
N ASP A 22 0.32 -9.99 2.40
CA ASP A 22 0.80 -8.79 3.09
C ASP A 22 0.01 -7.55 2.70
N ILE A 23 -0.34 -6.70 3.68
CA ILE A 23 -1.11 -5.48 3.42
C ILE A 23 -0.17 -4.29 3.41
N PRO A 24 -0.01 -3.59 2.27
CA PRO A 24 0.90 -2.47 2.21
C PRO A 24 0.50 -1.34 3.17
N PRO A 25 1.47 -0.54 3.64
CA PRO A 25 1.22 0.65 4.43
C PRO A 25 0.20 1.58 3.79
N TYR A 26 -0.61 2.23 4.62
CA TYR A 26 -1.56 3.27 4.21
C TYR A 26 -2.73 2.80 3.33
N VAL A 27 -2.89 1.50 3.06
CA VAL A 27 -3.91 0.94 2.16
C VAL A 27 -5.11 0.38 2.94
N LYS A 28 -6.29 0.37 2.32
CA LYS A 28 -7.48 -0.35 2.81
C LYS A 28 -7.58 -1.71 2.14
N ALA A 29 -7.79 -2.76 2.92
CA ALA A 29 -8.04 -4.11 2.46
C ALA A 29 -9.32 -4.66 3.09
N VAL A 30 -10.22 -5.24 2.30
CA VAL A 30 -11.51 -5.76 2.79
C VAL A 30 -11.88 -7.03 2.03
N GLY A 31 -12.49 -8.00 2.71
CA GLY A 31 -13.19 -9.13 2.08
C GLY A 31 -12.59 -10.52 2.34
N ASN A 32 -13.24 -11.51 1.73
CA ASN A 32 -12.83 -12.91 1.65
C ASN A 32 -13.40 -13.52 0.35
N PRO A 33 -12.68 -13.51 -0.80
CA PRO A 33 -11.28 -13.09 -0.95
C PRO A 33 -11.09 -11.59 -0.69
N MET A 34 -9.89 -11.25 -0.23
CA MET A 34 -9.55 -9.89 0.17
C MET A 34 -9.06 -9.08 -1.03
N GLU A 35 -9.55 -7.84 -1.14
CA GLU A 35 -9.18 -6.90 -2.19
C GLU A 35 -8.69 -5.56 -1.59
N LEU A 36 -7.91 -4.81 -2.37
CA LEU A 36 -7.47 -3.46 -2.00
C LEU A 36 -8.46 -2.39 -2.49
N TYR A 37 -8.78 -1.44 -1.62
CA TYR A 37 -9.76 -0.37 -1.87
C TYR A 37 -9.12 1.03 -1.85
N GLY A 38 -7.88 1.13 -2.33
CA GLY A 38 -7.10 2.36 -2.31
C GLY A 38 -6.58 2.74 -0.92
N LEU A 39 -6.13 3.99 -0.76
CA LEU A 39 -5.57 4.46 0.50
C LEU A 39 -6.60 4.55 1.63
N ASN A 40 -6.13 4.41 2.86
CA ASN A 40 -6.84 4.72 4.11
C ASN A 40 -6.95 6.24 4.30
N SER A 41 -7.57 6.94 3.35
CA SER A 41 -7.62 8.41 3.33
C SER A 41 -8.20 8.98 4.63
N ILE A 42 -9.20 8.34 5.23
CA ILE A 42 -9.77 8.77 6.52
C ILE A 42 -8.72 8.68 7.64
N GLY A 43 -7.99 7.57 7.73
CA GLY A 43 -6.92 7.39 8.72
C GLY A 43 -5.79 8.40 8.54
N LEU A 44 -5.33 8.60 7.30
CA LEU A 44 -4.26 9.56 6.97
C LEU A 44 -4.67 11.00 7.28
N THR A 45 -5.90 11.40 6.92
CA THR A 45 -6.43 12.73 7.22
C THR A 45 -6.53 12.96 8.74
N ARG A 46 -7.03 11.97 9.50
CA ARG A 46 -7.11 12.08 10.96
C ARG A 46 -5.74 12.14 11.64
N ALA A 47 -4.74 11.50 11.04
CA ALA A 47 -3.36 11.55 11.51
C ALA A 47 -2.60 12.82 11.06
N GLY A 48 -3.24 13.74 10.33
CA GLY A 48 -2.64 15.02 9.95
C GLY A 48 -1.61 14.93 8.83
N PHE A 49 -1.67 13.90 7.99
CA PHE A 49 -0.74 13.77 6.86
C PHE A 49 -0.93 14.92 5.87
N ASN A 50 0.19 15.44 5.35
CA ASN A 50 0.18 16.47 4.32
C ASN A 50 -0.51 15.95 3.04
N GLY A 51 -1.32 16.80 2.41
CA GLY A 51 -2.03 16.50 1.17
C GLY A 51 -1.09 16.10 0.02
N GLU A 52 0.11 16.69 -0.05
CA GLU A 52 1.12 16.33 -1.06
C GLU A 52 1.66 14.91 -0.85
N THR A 53 1.95 14.54 0.40
CA THR A 53 2.35 13.18 0.79
C THR A 53 1.26 12.17 0.43
N VAL A 54 0.00 12.47 0.77
CA VAL A 54 -1.15 11.61 0.41
C VAL A 54 -1.31 11.49 -1.11
N ALA A 55 -1.10 12.58 -1.85
CA ALA A 55 -1.15 12.56 -3.31
C ALA A 55 -0.01 11.72 -3.92
N ALA A 56 1.20 11.77 -3.33
CA ALA A 56 2.31 10.92 -3.73
C ALA A 56 2.03 9.44 -3.43
N LEU A 57 1.54 9.10 -2.24
CA LEU A 57 1.09 7.75 -1.89
C LEU A 57 0.00 7.23 -2.82
N LYS A 58 -0.92 8.10 -3.25
CA LYS A 58 -2.01 7.70 -4.17
C LYS A 58 -1.47 7.37 -5.55
N ARG A 59 -0.44 8.09 -6.01
CA ARG A 59 0.27 7.77 -7.26
C ARG A 59 1.07 6.48 -7.12
N ALA A 60 1.78 6.29 -6.01
CA ALA A 60 2.46 5.02 -5.72
C ALA A 60 1.47 3.84 -5.77
N TYR A 61 0.36 3.91 -5.04
CA TYR A 61 -0.68 2.87 -5.07
C TYR A 61 -1.11 2.51 -6.51
N ARG A 62 -1.35 3.51 -7.37
CA ARG A 62 -1.75 3.29 -8.76
C ARG A 62 -0.67 2.61 -9.60
N LEU A 63 0.60 2.94 -9.39
CA LEU A 63 1.70 2.29 -10.09
C LEU A 63 1.77 0.79 -9.76
N PHE A 64 1.53 0.41 -8.51
CA PHE A 64 1.65 -0.99 -8.09
C PHE A 64 0.39 -1.82 -8.31
N PHE A 65 -0.81 -1.22 -8.21
CA PHE A 65 -2.07 -1.97 -8.18
C PHE A 65 -3.08 -1.56 -9.27
N ASN A 66 -2.77 -0.57 -10.10
CA ASN A 66 -3.66 -0.11 -11.17
C ASN A 66 -2.89 0.22 -12.47
N SER A 67 -1.75 -0.43 -12.69
CA SER A 67 -0.99 -0.31 -13.92
C SER A 67 -0.59 -1.68 -14.43
N ASP A 68 -0.19 -1.76 -15.70
CA ASP A 68 0.31 -3.00 -16.31
C ASP A 68 1.81 -3.24 -16.00
N LEU A 69 2.38 -2.50 -15.04
CA LEU A 69 3.79 -2.62 -14.65
C LEU A 69 3.98 -3.80 -13.70
N ASN A 70 5.07 -4.55 -13.90
CA ASN A 70 5.52 -5.50 -12.90
C ASN A 70 6.18 -4.78 -11.71
N LEU A 71 6.47 -5.54 -10.64
CA LEU A 71 7.06 -5.02 -9.41
C LEU A 71 8.30 -4.15 -9.63
N SER A 72 9.27 -4.64 -10.40
CA SER A 72 10.54 -3.93 -10.66
C SER A 72 10.30 -2.64 -11.45
N GLN A 73 9.43 -2.68 -12.46
CA GLN A 73 9.06 -1.51 -13.26
C GLN A 73 8.32 -0.46 -12.43
N ALA A 74 7.38 -0.89 -11.58
CA ALA A 74 6.63 0.00 -10.69
C ALA A 74 7.56 0.67 -9.67
N LEU A 75 8.52 -0.07 -9.10
CA LEU A 75 9.55 0.46 -8.21
C LEU A 75 10.44 1.50 -8.89
N GLU A 76 10.97 1.19 -10.08
CA GLU A 76 11.79 2.12 -10.85
C GLU A 76 11.01 3.40 -11.18
N ARG A 77 9.77 3.25 -11.66
CA ARG A 77 8.92 4.38 -12.00
C ARG A 77 8.57 5.22 -10.79
N ALA A 78 8.26 4.59 -9.66
CA ALA A 78 7.93 5.30 -8.43
C ALA A 78 9.12 6.10 -7.90
N ARG A 79 10.33 5.52 -7.88
CA ARG A 79 11.55 6.22 -7.44
C ARG A 79 11.95 7.36 -8.37
N SER A 80 11.61 7.29 -9.66
CA SER A 80 11.89 8.35 -10.63
C SER A 80 10.85 9.49 -10.60
N ASP A 81 9.56 9.17 -10.46
CA ASP A 81 8.47 10.13 -10.70
C ASP A 81 7.92 10.77 -9.42
N LEU A 82 8.08 10.11 -8.26
CA LEU A 82 7.47 10.53 -7.02
C LEU A 82 8.48 11.30 -6.15
N PRO A 83 8.02 12.33 -5.41
CA PRO A 83 8.87 12.96 -4.42
C PRO A 83 9.28 11.95 -3.34
N ALA A 84 10.54 12.06 -2.88
CA ALA A 84 11.13 11.19 -1.86
C ALA A 84 10.62 11.52 -0.45
N TYR A 85 9.32 11.40 -0.23
CA TYR A 85 8.73 11.47 1.10
C TYR A 85 9.04 10.19 1.88
N PRO A 86 9.32 10.25 3.20
CA PRO A 86 9.57 9.07 4.02
C PRO A 86 8.45 8.02 3.94
N GLU A 87 7.20 8.46 3.83
CA GLU A 87 6.03 7.61 3.72
C GLU A 87 6.01 6.83 2.40
N VAL A 88 6.42 7.47 1.30
CA VAL A 88 6.52 6.83 -0.01
C VAL A 88 7.62 5.79 0.01
N GLU A 89 8.81 6.12 0.51
CA GLU A 89 9.91 5.15 0.66
C GLU A 89 9.52 3.96 1.54
N GLN A 90 8.79 4.20 2.63
CA GLN A 90 8.28 3.11 3.47
C GLN A 90 7.31 2.20 2.72
N PHE A 91 6.43 2.77 1.89
CA PHE A 91 5.54 1.99 1.04
C PHE A 91 6.33 1.14 0.03
N LEU A 92 7.31 1.74 -0.66
CA LEU A 92 8.13 1.04 -1.65
C LEU A 92 8.95 -0.09 -1.03
N ALA A 93 9.63 0.18 0.08
CA ALA A 93 10.43 -0.80 0.80
C ALA A 93 9.58 -1.98 1.30
N PHE A 94 8.34 -1.72 1.74
CA PHE A 94 7.43 -2.79 2.14
C PHE A 94 7.07 -3.70 0.98
N VAL A 95 6.69 -3.12 -0.16
CA VAL A 95 6.28 -3.91 -1.32
C VAL A 95 7.46 -4.70 -1.89
N GLU A 96 8.67 -4.11 -1.87
CA GLU A 96 9.92 -4.77 -2.28
C GLU A 96 10.32 -5.96 -1.38
N SER A 97 10.05 -5.87 -0.07
CA SER A 97 10.44 -6.88 0.92
C SER A 97 9.34 -7.89 1.29
N SER A 98 8.16 -7.80 0.68
CA SER A 98 7.02 -8.66 1.00
C SER A 98 7.31 -10.13 0.66
N GLU A 99 7.29 -10.99 1.69
CA GLU A 99 7.54 -12.44 1.56
C GLU A 99 6.27 -13.22 1.17
N ARG A 100 5.10 -12.74 1.57
CA ARG A 100 3.80 -13.37 1.25
C ARG A 100 3.18 -12.82 -0.03
N GLY A 101 3.84 -11.85 -0.66
CA GLY A 101 3.31 -11.04 -1.73
C GLY A 101 2.23 -10.08 -1.24
N VAL A 102 1.95 -9.07 -2.05
CA VAL A 102 0.86 -8.10 -1.84
C VAL A 102 -0.33 -8.49 -2.73
N PRO A 103 -1.57 -8.15 -2.34
CA PRO A 103 -2.74 -8.39 -3.18
C PRO A 103 -2.60 -7.62 -4.49
N ALA A 104 -2.85 -8.30 -5.61
CA ALA A 104 -2.84 -7.75 -6.96
C ALA A 104 -4.27 -7.41 -7.40
#